data_AF-A0A7X6US65-F1
#
_entry.id   AF-A0A7X6US65-F1
#
_cell.length_a   1.000
_cell.length_b   1.000
_cell.length_c   1.000
_cell.angle_alpha   90.00
_cell.angle_beta   90.00
_cell.angle_gamma   90.00
#
_symmetry.space_group_name_H-M   'P 1'
#
loop_
_entity.id
_entity.type
_entity.pdbx_description
1 polymer ?
#
loop_
_entity_poly.entity_id
_entity_poly.type
_entity_poly.pdbx_seq_one_letter_code
_entity_poly.pdbx_strand_id
1 'polypeptide(L)'
;MSAKTMIKCNCGQRIIAKDVMQTGYYLRLFGPSFVYVKYRCSRCKKLGEQFVKQEDWEDGILQDVINEVTAEEKQKFKSLGGIDIHEVINAHRELEKLSLNDLLKQFEKNP
;
A
#
# COMPACT_ATOMS: atom_id res chain seq x y z
N MET A 1 -7.85 -10.92 -11.29
CA MET A 1 -7.23 -9.90 -10.42
C MET A 1 -6.86 -8.71 -11.30
N SER A 2 -7.66 -7.64 -11.30
CA SER A 2 -7.34 -6.44 -12.08
C SER A 2 -6.17 -5.72 -11.41
N ALA A 3 -5.11 -5.42 -12.16
CA ALA A 3 -3.95 -4.74 -11.63
C ALA A 3 -4.35 -3.30 -11.27
N LYS A 4 -4.29 -2.93 -9.98
CA LYS A 4 -4.56 -1.58 -9.51
C LYS A 4 -3.71 -0.57 -10.28
N THR A 5 -4.36 0.38 -10.95
CA THR A 5 -3.72 1.47 -11.68
C THR A 5 -2.82 2.25 -10.73
N MET A 6 -1.52 2.34 -11.02
CA MET A 6 -0.55 3.09 -10.22
C MET A 6 0.10 4.19 -11.06
N ILE A 7 0.09 5.42 -10.55
CA ILE A 7 0.77 6.55 -11.18
C ILE A 7 2.26 6.51 -10.81
N LYS A 8 3.12 6.49 -11.83
CA LYS A 8 4.58 6.51 -11.66
C LYS A 8 5.17 7.68 -12.42
N CYS A 9 6.18 8.31 -11.83
CA CYS A 9 7.04 9.24 -12.54
C CYS A 9 7.94 8.49 -13.53
N ASN A 10 8.46 9.19 -14.54
CA ASN A 10 9.46 8.66 -15.48
C ASN A 10 10.76 8.16 -14.79
N CYS A 11 11.03 8.58 -13.54
CA CYS A 11 12.14 8.04 -12.75
C CYS A 11 11.80 6.73 -12.00
N GLY A 12 10.61 6.18 -12.22
CA GLY A 12 10.11 4.96 -11.57
C GLY A 12 9.47 5.16 -10.20
N GLN A 13 9.57 6.36 -9.61
CA GLN A 13 8.96 6.67 -8.31
C GLN A 13 7.42 6.63 -8.40
N ARG A 14 6.76 5.89 -7.50
CA ARG A 14 5.31 5.94 -7.33
C ARG A 14 4.90 7.31 -6.79
N ILE A 15 3.87 7.89 -7.41
CA ILE A 15 3.24 9.14 -7.00
C ILE A 15 2.12 8.80 -6.02
N ILE A 16 2.10 9.50 -4.90
CA ILE A 16 1.06 9.37 -3.88
C ILE A 16 0.44 10.75 -3.60
N ALA A 17 -0.63 10.81 -2.80
CA ALA A 17 -1.40 12.04 -2.57
C ALA A 17 -0.55 13.26 -2.19
N LYS A 18 0.49 13.10 -1.37
CA LYS A 18 1.40 14.21 -0.98
C LYS A 18 2.22 14.80 -2.14
N ASP A 19 2.44 14.02 -3.21
CA ASP A 19 3.19 14.46 -4.39
C ASP A 19 2.28 15.19 -5.40
N VAL A 20 0.95 15.07 -5.23
CA VAL A 20 -0.04 15.62 -6.15
C VAL A 20 -0.29 17.09 -5.84
N MET A 21 -0.20 17.92 -6.87
CA MET A 21 -0.44 19.36 -6.77
C MET A 21 -1.87 19.71 -7.16
N GLN A 22 -2.42 18.99 -8.14
CA GLN A 22 -3.74 19.26 -8.68
C GLN A 22 -4.33 17.99 -9.29
N THR A 23 -5.61 17.78 -9.03
CA THR A 23 -6.44 16.77 -9.70
C THR A 23 -7.68 17.44 -10.27
N GLY A 24 -8.19 16.93 -11.38
CA GLY A 24 -9.50 17.33 -11.86
C GLY A 24 -10.06 16.41 -12.93
N TYR A 25 -11.35 16.57 -13.17
CA TYR A 25 -12.06 15.80 -14.17
C TYR A 25 -12.01 16.53 -15.51
N TYR A 26 -11.53 15.82 -16.52
CA TYR A 26 -11.62 16.21 -17.92
C TYR A 26 -12.79 15.44 -18.54
N LEU A 27 -13.98 16.04 -18.47
CA LEU A 27 -15.22 15.49 -18.98
C LEU A 27 -15.33 15.75 -20.48
N ARG A 28 -15.67 14.72 -21.26
CA ARG A 28 -16.05 14.87 -22.67
C ARG A 28 -17.55 14.60 -22.82
N LEU A 29 -18.20 15.35 -23.73
CA LEU A 29 -19.60 15.12 -24.11
C LEU A 29 -19.79 13.76 -24.83
N PHE A 30 -18.76 13.30 -25.52
CA PHE A 30 -18.73 12.01 -26.21
C PHE A 30 -17.37 11.33 -25.99
N GLY A 31 -17.39 10.04 -25.63
CA GLY A 31 -16.19 9.23 -25.36
C GLY A 31 -15.78 9.18 -23.88
N PRO A 32 -14.63 8.55 -23.56
CA PRO A 32 -14.21 8.35 -22.17
C PRO A 32 -13.82 9.67 -21.51
N SER A 33 -14.26 9.84 -20.27
CA SER A 33 -13.82 10.89 -19.37
C SER A 33 -12.50 10.50 -18.71
N PHE A 34 -11.70 11.50 -18.35
CA PHE A 34 -10.39 11.28 -17.72
C PHE A 34 -10.28 12.09 -16.43
N VAL A 35 -9.47 11.58 -15.51
CA VAL A 35 -8.93 12.35 -14.40
C VAL A 35 -7.51 12.76 -14.77
N TYR A 36 -7.24 14.06 -14.78
CA TYR A 36 -5.88 14.55 -14.91
C TYR A 36 -5.26 14.70 -13.53
N VAL A 37 -4.01 14.27 -13.39
CA VAL A 37 -3.24 14.36 -12.15
C VAL A 37 -1.94 15.07 -12.47
N LYS A 38 -1.74 16.25 -11.88
CA LYS A 38 -0.48 16.99 -11.94
C LYS A 38 0.27 16.81 -10.63
N TYR A 39 1.53 16.39 -10.72
CA TYR A 39 2.32 16.03 -9.56
C TYR A 39 3.75 16.56 -9.64
N ARG A 40 4.39 16.70 -8.48
CA ARG A 40 5.83 16.94 -8.34
C ARG A 40 6.47 15.73 -7.70
N CYS A 41 7.33 15.04 -8.43
CA CYS A 41 7.94 13.81 -7.92
C CYS A 41 8.82 14.08 -6.69
N SER A 42 8.56 13.39 -5.58
CA SER A 42 9.37 13.47 -4.37
C SER A 42 10.84 13.07 -4.57
N ARG A 43 11.14 12.17 -5.51
CA ARG A 43 12.50 11.69 -5.82
C ARG A 43 13.27 12.62 -6.75
N CYS A 44 12.81 12.82 -7.98
CA CYS A 44 13.55 13.59 -9.00
C CYS A 44 13.18 15.09 -9.03
N LYS A 45 12.20 15.52 -8.24
CA LYS A 45 11.69 16.90 -8.12
C LYS A 45 11.11 17.52 -9.40
N LYS A 46 11.05 16.76 -10.51
CA LYS A 46 10.42 17.16 -11.77
C LYS A 46 8.89 17.15 -11.65
N LEU A 47 8.27 18.03 -12.43
CA LEU A 47 6.82 18.05 -12.64
C LEU A 47 6.44 17.01 -13.68
N GLY A 48 5.33 16.34 -13.46
CA GLY A 48 4.73 15.42 -14.40
C GLY A 48 3.21 15.54 -14.38
N GLU A 49 2.61 15.05 -15.46
CA GLU A 49 1.17 14.93 -15.60
C GLU A 49 0.82 13.54 -16.09
N GLN A 50 -0.33 13.04 -15.63
CA GLN A 50 -0.87 11.76 -16.07
C GLN A 50 -2.38 11.90 -16.25
N PHE A 51 -2.87 11.36 -17.36
CA PHE A 51 -4.30 11.16 -17.58
C PHE A 51 -4.63 9.71 -17.25
N VAL A 52 -5.61 9.53 -16.38
CA VAL A 52 -6.17 8.22 -16.02
C VAL A 52 -7.62 8.22 -16.50
N LYS A 53 -8.09 7.15 -17.12
CA LYS A 53 -9.51 7.08 -17.49
C LYS A 53 -10.35 7.09 -16.22
N GLN A 54 -11.53 7.70 -16.28
CA GLN A 54 -12.42 7.75 -15.11
C GLN A 54 -12.86 6.36 -14.66
N GLU A 55 -13.03 5.41 -15.59
CA GLU A 55 -13.35 4.00 -15.26
C GLU A 55 -12.23 3.30 -14.46
N ASP A 56 -10.99 3.71 -14.67
CA ASP A 56 -9.81 3.17 -13.98
C ASP A 56 -9.46 3.98 -12.73
N TRP A 57 -10.22 5.03 -12.39
CA TRP A 57 -9.95 5.90 -11.25
C TRP A 57 -10.62 5.36 -9.98
N GLU A 58 -9.79 4.89 -9.04
CA GLU A 58 -10.22 4.41 -7.73
C GLU A 58 -9.59 5.27 -6.62
N ASP A 59 -10.28 5.42 -5.48
CA ASP A 59 -9.82 6.20 -4.32
C ASP A 59 -8.42 5.76 -3.82
N GLY A 60 -8.03 4.51 -4.05
CA GLY A 60 -6.76 3.93 -3.62
C GLY A 60 -5.54 4.22 -4.51
N ILE A 61 -5.70 4.84 -5.69
CA ILE A 61 -4.59 5.04 -6.65
C ILE A 61 -3.46 5.87 -6.06
N LEU A 62 -3.83 6.95 -5.35
CA LEU A 62 -2.92 7.90 -4.72
C LEU A 62 -2.65 7.57 -3.25
N GLN A 63 -3.34 6.58 -2.69
CA GLN A 63 -3.12 6.20 -1.31
C GLN A 63 -1.69 5.68 -1.16
N ASP A 64 -0.99 6.16 -0.13
CA ASP A 64 0.29 5.59 0.23
C ASP A 64 0.07 4.12 0.57
N VAL A 65 1.05 3.26 0.24
CA VAL A 65 1.00 1.90 0.76
C VAL A 65 1.09 2.07 2.27
N ILE A 66 0.03 1.71 2.98
CA ILE A 66 0.04 1.71 4.44
C ILE A 66 1.24 0.84 4.80
N ASN A 67 2.30 1.46 5.32
CA ASN A 67 3.33 0.70 6.01
C ASN A 67 2.58 0.12 7.21
N GLU A 68 2.24 -1.16 7.15
CA GLU A 68 1.62 -1.92 8.26
C GLU A 68 2.48 -1.85 9.53
N VAL A 69 3.69 -1.32 9.42
CA VAL A 69 4.64 -1.11 10.51
C VAL A 69 4.79 0.39 10.76
N THR A 70 4.35 0.83 11.93
CA THR A 70 4.58 2.19 12.44
C THR A 70 6.06 2.47 12.68
N ALA A 71 6.43 3.75 12.79
CA ALA A 71 7.82 4.13 13.09
C ALA A 71 8.31 3.56 14.45
N GLU A 72 7.41 3.50 15.43
CA GLU A 72 7.67 2.95 16.76
C GLU A 72 7.90 1.44 16.71
N GLU A 73 7.05 0.69 16.00
CA GLU A 73 7.24 -0.74 15.79
C GLU A 73 8.53 -1.03 15.03
N LYS A 74 8.88 -0.20 14.05
CA LYS A 74 10.14 -0.34 13.31
C LYS A 74 11.36 -0.15 14.22
N GLN A 75 11.30 0.76 15.19
CA GLN A 75 12.36 0.96 16.18
C GLN A 75 12.43 -0.22 17.15
N LYS A 76 11.26 -0.72 17.60
CA LYS A 76 11.16 -1.93 18.43
C LYS A 76 11.77 -3.14 17.73
N PHE A 77 11.43 -3.39 16.46
CA PHE A 77 11.99 -4.52 15.69
C PHE A 77 13.50 -4.42 15.54
N LYS A 78 14.05 -3.21 15.34
CA LYS A 78 15.50 -3.02 15.34
C LYS A 78 16.16 -3.39 16.67
N SER A 79 15.51 -3.10 17.80
CA SER A 79 16.04 -3.46 19.13
C SER A 79 15.96 -4.95 19.46
N LEU A 80 15.09 -5.71 18.78
CA LEU A 80 14.94 -7.16 18.99
C LEU A 80 16.07 -7.97 18.34
N GLY A 81 16.82 -7.39 17.41
CA GLY A 81 17.91 -8.07 16.71
C GLY A 81 17.44 -8.95 15.56
N GLY A 82 18.36 -9.74 14.98
CA GLY A 82 18.03 -10.73 13.97
C GLY A 82 17.41 -11.98 14.60
N ILE A 83 16.51 -12.64 13.86
CA ILE A 83 15.85 -13.86 14.34
C ILE A 83 16.88 -14.99 14.46
N ASP A 84 17.00 -15.55 15.66
CA ASP A 84 17.88 -16.67 15.97
C ASP A 84 17.26 -18.03 15.65
N ILE A 85 18.09 -19.05 15.43
CA ILE A 85 17.65 -20.41 15.11
C ILE A 85 16.80 -21.01 16.25
N HIS A 86 17.09 -20.66 17.51
CA HIS A 86 16.29 -21.11 18.64
C HIS A 86 14.89 -20.49 18.64
N GLU A 87 14.76 -19.24 18.19
CA GLU A 87 13.45 -18.57 18.06
C GLU A 87 12.60 -19.26 16.99
N VAL A 88 13.20 -19.67 15.87
CA VAL A 88 12.51 -20.44 14.82
C VAL A 88 12.02 -21.79 15.35
N ILE A 89 12.87 -22.52 16.09
CA ILE A 89 12.51 -23.82 16.68
C ILE A 89 11.38 -23.66 17.70
N ASN A 90 11.44 -22.64 18.54
CA ASN A 90 10.40 -22.36 19.53
C ASN A 90 9.08 -22.01 18.85
N ALA A 91 9.10 -21.15 17.84
CA ALA A 91 7.91 -20.81 17.07
C ALA A 91 7.28 -22.05 16.42
N HIS A 92 8.08 -22.91 15.81
CA HIS A 92 7.59 -24.16 15.21
C HIS A 92 6.89 -25.05 16.24
N ARG A 93 7.50 -25.26 17.41
CA ARG A 93 6.91 -26.07 18.50
C ARG A 93 5.63 -25.49 19.07
N GLU A 94 5.53 -24.17 19.19
CA GLU A 94 4.30 -23.53 19.65
C GLU A 94 3.19 -23.62 18.60
N LEU A 95 3.53 -23.49 17.31
CA LEU A 95 2.57 -23.66 16.23
C LEU A 95 2.03 -25.09 16.15
N GLU A 96 2.85 -26.12 16.42
CA GLU A 96 2.40 -27.52 16.46
C GLU A 96 1.37 -27.80 17.57
N LYS A 97 1.38 -27.02 18.65
CA LYS A 97 0.39 -27.16 19.74
C LYS A 97 -0.97 -26.58 19.38
N LEU A 98 -1.06 -25.77 18.32
CA LEU A 98 -2.31 -25.14 17.92
C LEU A 98 -3.11 -26.11 17.05
N SER A 99 -4.27 -26.54 17.56
CA SER A 99 -5.27 -27.24 16.76
C SER A 99 -6.13 -26.24 16.01
N LEU A 100 -6.51 -26.58 14.78
CA LEU A 100 -7.43 -25.79 13.95
C LEU A 100 -8.74 -25.49 14.70
N ASN A 101 -9.22 -26.45 15.50
CA ASN A 101 -10.45 -26.30 16.28
C ASN A 101 -10.30 -25.31 17.45
N ASP A 102 -9.11 -25.17 18.02
CA ASP A 102 -8.86 -24.23 19.10
C ASP A 102 -8.69 -22.81 18.57
N LEU A 103 -8.10 -22.66 17.38
CA LEU A 103 -8.03 -21.39 16.67
C LEU A 103 -9.43 -20.89 16.29
N LEU A 104 -10.30 -21.75 15.74
CA LEU A 104 -11.67 -21.39 15.38
C LEU A 104 -12.48 -20.89 16.59
N LYS A 105 -12.36 -21.55 17.74
CA LYS A 105 -13.01 -21.12 18.99
C LYS A 105 -12.49 -19.78 19.52
N GLN A 106 -11.24 -19.43 19.25
CA GLN A 106 -10.68 -18.13 19.64
C GLN A 106 -11.20 -17.00 18.76
N PHE A 107 -11.36 -17.24 17.46
CA PHE A 107 -11.95 -16.27 16.53
C PHE A 107 -13.44 -16.01 16.80
N GLU A 108 -14.20 -17.02 17.24
CA GLU A 108 -15.62 -16.84 17.61
C GLU A 108 -15.82 -16.05 18.92
N LYS A 109 -14.80 -15.98 19.79
CA LYS A 109 -14.89 -15.30 21.09
C LYS A 109 -14.51 -13.82 21.06
N ASN A 110 -13.94 -13.32 19.98
CA ASN A 110 -13.50 -11.92 19.87
C ASN A 110 -13.96 -11.35 18.52
N PRO A 111 -15.19 -10.77 18.44
CA PRO A 111 -15.71 -10.17 17.22
C PRO A 111 -14.95 -8.90 16.80
#